data_AF-A0A6G3MJA9-F1
#
_entry.id   AF-A0A6G3MJA9-F1
#
_cell.length_a   1.000
_cell.length_b   1.000
_cell.length_c   1.000
_cell.angle_alpha   90.00
_cell.angle_beta   90.00
_cell.angle_gamma   90.00
#
_symmetry.space_group_name_H-M   'P 1'
#
loop_
_entity.id
_entity.type
_entity.pdbx_description
1 polymer ?
#
loop_
_entity_poly.entity_id
_entity_poly.type
_entity_poly.pdbx_seq_one_letter_code
_entity_poly.pdbx_strand_id
1 'polypeptide(L)'
;MFLFHGTEAKLSIVDYNGIKAIRKERIIKNYRIPEIDTFLTKGRIKRESKNLERCRINGCPCPRVYYTDYQQRCIFMEFIENSTSLTDYIKSNNYSLQHLSKMISVAVSAIHLSGVIHGDLTTSNIIVEANSDYEPKIYIIDFGLSFSSSSIEDRAVDLYVLERSLSISLSHICDKMENMFNLVLENYRKIMDDDKNIIKKYQQVKQRGRKKQILG
;
A
#
# COMPACT_ATOMS: atom_id res chain seq x y z
N MET A 1 19.36 -4.17 -12.66
CA MET A 1 18.29 -4.60 -13.59
C MET A 1 17.13 -3.61 -13.52
N PHE A 2 16.64 -3.09 -14.65
CA PHE A 2 15.47 -2.20 -14.66
C PHE A 2 14.18 -3.00 -14.43
N LEU A 3 13.27 -2.52 -13.58
CA LEU A 3 12.01 -3.21 -13.30
C LEU A 3 10.80 -2.51 -13.90
N PHE A 4 10.69 -1.19 -13.71
CA PHE A 4 9.45 -0.49 -14.02
C PHE A 4 9.65 1.00 -14.25
N HIS A 5 8.97 1.52 -15.28
CA HIS A 5 8.89 2.96 -15.58
C HIS A 5 7.46 3.44 -15.32
N GLY A 6 7.22 4.02 -14.15
CA GLY A 6 5.95 4.68 -13.85
C GLY A 6 5.96 6.14 -14.29
N THR A 7 4.79 6.77 -14.25
CA THR A 7 4.69 8.23 -14.43
C THR A 7 5.34 8.97 -13.26
N GLU A 8 5.40 8.39 -12.07
CA GLU A 8 5.92 9.04 -10.87
C GLU A 8 7.38 8.70 -10.54
N ALA A 9 7.82 7.48 -10.85
CA ALA A 9 9.12 6.97 -10.45
C ALA A 9 9.63 5.89 -11.40
N LYS A 10 10.96 5.75 -11.42
CA LYS A 10 11.68 4.64 -12.03
C LYS A 10 12.10 3.67 -10.92
N LEU A 11 11.80 2.38 -11.10
CA LEU A 11 12.23 1.32 -10.20
C LEU A 11 13.31 0.47 -10.87
N SER A 12 14.39 0.24 -10.13
CA SER A 12 15.50 -0.61 -10.58
C SER A 12 16.01 -1.47 -9.42
N ILE A 13 16.35 -2.73 -9.70
CA ILE A 13 17.11 -3.58 -8.79
C ILE A 13 18.58 -3.19 -8.91
N VAL A 14 19.19 -2.93 -7.76
CA VAL A 14 20.61 -2.57 -7.61
C VAL A 14 21.26 -3.46 -6.55
N ASP A 15 22.58 -3.54 -6.59
CA ASP A 15 23.37 -3.98 -5.45
C ASP A 15 23.65 -2.76 -4.56
N TYR A 16 23.24 -2.82 -3.30
CA TYR A 16 23.50 -1.80 -2.29
C TYR A 16 24.33 -2.41 -1.17
N ASN A 17 25.65 -2.22 -1.22
CA ASN A 17 26.64 -2.76 -0.29
C ASN A 17 26.57 -4.30 -0.16
N GLY A 18 26.48 -5.02 -1.29
CA GLY A 18 26.38 -6.48 -1.33
C GLY A 18 24.99 -7.05 -1.04
N ILE A 19 23.98 -6.17 -0.88
CA ILE A 19 22.59 -6.57 -0.65
C ILE A 19 21.75 -6.13 -1.83
N LYS A 20 20.96 -7.04 -2.38
CA LYS A 20 20.00 -6.73 -3.44
C LYS A 20 18.90 -5.79 -2.92
N ALA A 21 18.71 -4.68 -3.62
CA ALA A 21 17.83 -3.59 -3.19
C ALA A 21 17.04 -3.00 -4.36
N ILE A 22 15.96 -2.31 -4.04
CA ILE A 22 15.23 -1.44 -4.97
C ILE A 22 15.74 -0.02 -4.84
N ARG A 23 16.13 0.58 -5.96
CA ARG A 23 16.32 2.02 -6.12
C ARG A 23 15.08 2.60 -6.79
N LYS A 24 14.30 3.38 -6.02
CA LYS A 24 13.14 4.16 -6.48
C LYS A 24 13.56 5.60 -6.74
N GLU A 25 13.67 5.98 -8.01
CA GLU A 25 14.05 7.33 -8.44
C GLU A 25 12.81 8.13 -8.87
N ARG A 26 12.59 9.31 -8.28
CA ARG A 26 11.49 10.20 -8.65
C ARG A 26 11.83 10.94 -9.95
N ILE A 27 10.91 10.89 -10.91
CA ILE A 27 11.08 11.49 -12.24
C ILE A 27 10.94 13.01 -12.16
N ILE A 28 11.85 13.73 -12.82
CA ILE A 28 11.80 15.19 -12.97
C ILE A 28 10.55 15.58 -13.77
N LYS A 29 9.79 16.56 -13.27
CA LYS A 29 8.62 17.08 -13.96
C LYS A 29 8.98 18.36 -14.70
N ASN A 30 9.34 18.23 -15.98
CA ASN A 30 9.79 19.35 -16.83
C ASN A 30 8.77 20.48 -17.00
N TYR A 31 7.49 20.25 -16.67
CA TYR A 31 6.46 21.29 -16.67
C TYR A 31 6.50 22.18 -15.42
N ARG A 32 7.30 21.84 -14.39
CA ARG A 32 7.44 22.62 -13.15
C ARG A 32 8.71 23.46 -13.21
N ILE A 33 8.66 24.61 -12.53
CA ILE A 33 9.85 25.42 -12.23
C ILE A 33 10.86 24.55 -11.44
N PRO A 34 12.15 24.47 -11.85
CA PRO A 34 13.12 23.52 -11.29
C PRO A 34 13.27 23.57 -9.76
N GLU A 35 13.23 24.77 -9.19
CA GLU A 35 13.33 25.02 -7.74
C GLU A 35 12.14 24.43 -6.99
N ILE A 36 10.92 24.64 -7.53
CA ILE A 36 9.68 24.11 -6.97
C ILE A 36 9.66 22.58 -7.09
N ASP A 37 10.05 22.03 -8.25
CA ASP A 37 10.08 20.59 -8.44
C ASP A 37 11.07 19.91 -7.48
N THR A 38 12.23 20.50 -7.26
CA THR A 38 13.22 20.02 -6.30
C THR A 38 12.69 20.07 -4.87
N PHE A 39 12.06 21.18 -4.47
CA PHE A 39 11.45 21.33 -3.15
C PHE A 39 10.34 20.28 -2.92
N LEU A 40 9.40 20.14 -3.86
CA LEU A 40 8.30 19.18 -3.78
C LEU A 40 8.79 17.74 -3.76
N THR A 41 9.76 17.41 -4.61
CA THR A 41 10.32 16.05 -4.69
C THR A 41 11.05 15.68 -3.41
N LYS A 42 11.86 16.59 -2.85
CA LYS A 42 12.52 16.41 -1.55
C LYS A 42 11.50 16.17 -0.44
N GLY A 43 10.42 16.96 -0.40
CA GLY A 43 9.32 16.79 0.56
C GLY A 43 8.63 15.42 0.45
N ARG A 44 8.35 14.96 -0.78
CA ARG A 44 7.77 13.64 -1.04
C ARG A 44 8.68 12.51 -0.57
N ILE A 45 9.96 12.55 -0.96
CA ILE A 45 10.96 11.54 -0.59
C ILE A 45 11.08 11.45 0.94
N LYS A 46 11.19 12.60 1.62
CA LYS A 46 11.29 12.66 3.08
C LYS A 46 10.06 12.08 3.78
N ARG A 47 8.85 12.36 3.25
CA ARG A 47 7.61 11.85 3.81
C ARG A 47 7.49 10.34 3.62
N GLU A 48 7.79 9.87 2.41
CA GLU A 48 7.74 8.44 2.06
C GLU A 48 8.70 7.62 2.93
N SER A 49 9.97 8.03 3.05
CA SER A 49 10.94 7.30 3.88
C SER A 49 10.58 7.31 5.36
N LYS A 50 10.15 8.47 5.90
CA LYS A 50 9.74 8.59 7.30
C LYS A 50 8.51 7.75 7.63
N ASN A 51 7.52 7.72 6.74
CA ASN A 51 6.30 6.93 6.95
C ASN A 51 6.59 5.43 6.85
N LEU A 52 7.43 4.99 5.90
CA LEU A 52 7.89 3.60 5.82
C LEU A 52 8.58 3.15 7.11
N GLU A 53 9.53 3.94 7.61
CA GLU A 53 10.24 3.62 8.85
C GLU A 53 9.31 3.57 10.06
N ARG A 54 8.40 4.55 10.17
CA ARG A 54 7.38 4.59 11.23
C ARG A 54 6.47 3.37 11.20
N CYS A 55 5.96 3.00 10.02
CA CYS A 55 5.13 1.80 9.85
C CYS A 55 5.90 0.55 10.28
N ARG A 56 7.15 0.40 9.81
CA ARG A 56 7.96 -0.79 10.09
C ARG A 56 8.29 -0.97 11.56
N ILE A 57 8.65 0.11 12.27
CA ILE A 57 8.88 0.09 13.73
C ILE A 57 7.63 -0.37 14.48
N ASN A 58 6.44 -0.07 13.97
CA ASN A 58 5.16 -0.48 14.54
C ASN A 58 4.66 -1.85 14.01
N GLY A 59 5.55 -2.66 13.41
CA GLY A 59 5.23 -4.02 12.99
C GLY A 59 4.47 -4.13 11.67
N CYS A 60 4.32 -3.03 10.91
CA CYS A 60 3.79 -3.13 9.56
C CYS A 60 4.77 -3.89 8.66
N PRO A 61 4.29 -4.90 7.89
CA PRO A 61 5.12 -5.55 6.90
C PRO A 61 5.26 -4.62 5.69
N CYS A 62 6.33 -3.83 5.66
CA CYS A 62 6.68 -2.97 4.53
C CYS A 62 8.21 -2.97 4.33
N PRO A 63 8.72 -2.65 3.13
CA PRO A 63 10.14 -2.69 2.85
C PRO A 63 10.97 -1.85 3.81
N ARG A 64 12.13 -2.36 4.23
CA ARG A 64 13.12 -1.56 4.97
C ARG A 64 13.70 -0.48 4.07
N VAL A 65 13.79 0.76 4.56
CA VAL A 65 14.56 1.80 3.89
C VAL A 65 16.03 1.66 4.28
N TYR A 66 16.91 1.54 3.29
CA TYR A 66 18.36 1.49 3.50
C TYR A 66 18.98 2.88 3.46
N TYR A 67 18.61 3.70 2.47
CA TYR A 67 19.18 5.03 2.28
C TYR A 67 18.23 5.93 1.48
N THR A 68 18.36 7.23 1.68
CA THR A 68 17.59 8.25 0.97
C THR A 68 18.54 9.32 0.43
N ASP A 69 18.53 9.52 -0.88
CA ASP A 69 19.34 10.55 -1.55
C ASP A 69 18.44 11.63 -2.13
N TYR A 70 18.50 12.83 -1.55
CA TYR A 70 17.69 13.96 -2.01
C TYR A 70 18.25 14.62 -3.27
N GLN A 71 19.56 14.52 -3.52
CA GLN A 71 20.21 15.09 -4.71
C GLN A 71 19.89 14.24 -5.94
N GLN A 72 20.02 12.92 -5.81
CA GLN A 72 19.67 11.96 -6.85
C GLN A 72 18.17 11.60 -6.88
N ARG A 73 17.37 12.20 -5.99
CA ARG A 73 15.91 12.03 -5.92
C ARG A 73 15.48 10.57 -5.76
N CYS A 74 16.19 9.79 -4.95
CA CYS A 74 15.93 8.36 -4.84
C CYS A 74 15.88 7.82 -3.41
N ILE A 75 15.19 6.70 -3.27
CA ILE A 75 15.13 5.90 -2.05
C ILE A 75 15.64 4.50 -2.38
N PHE A 76 16.59 4.02 -1.59
CA PHE A 76 17.07 2.64 -1.61
C PHE A 76 16.33 1.87 -0.52
N MET A 77 15.69 0.78 -0.89
CA MET A 77 14.86 -0.02 0.00
C MET A 77 14.97 -1.51 -0.29
N GLU A 78 14.52 -2.32 0.67
CA GLU A 78 14.50 -3.78 0.61
C GLU A 78 13.80 -4.28 -0.66
N PHE A 79 14.45 -5.20 -1.37
CA PHE A 79 13.83 -5.95 -2.45
C PHE A 79 13.22 -7.22 -1.86
N ILE A 80 11.89 -7.34 -1.92
CA ILE A 80 11.17 -8.53 -1.47
C ILE A 80 11.22 -9.58 -2.58
N GLU A 81 12.06 -10.60 -2.42
CA GLU A 81 12.21 -11.67 -3.38
C GLU A 81 10.96 -12.58 -3.42
N ASN A 82 10.80 -13.35 -4.50
CA ASN A 82 9.70 -14.32 -4.66
C ASN A 82 8.32 -13.74 -4.39
N SER A 83 8.14 -12.46 -4.74
CA SER A 83 6.90 -11.73 -4.52
C SER A 83 6.17 -11.42 -5.82
N THR A 84 4.84 -11.40 -5.73
CA THR A 84 3.94 -10.99 -6.81
C THR A 84 2.93 -9.98 -6.28
N SER A 85 2.28 -9.20 -7.14
CA SER A 85 1.22 -8.30 -6.71
C SER A 85 0.05 -9.10 -6.12
N LEU A 86 -0.67 -8.54 -5.15
CA LEU A 86 -1.88 -9.17 -4.62
C LEU A 86 -2.92 -9.35 -5.73
N THR A 87 -2.99 -8.41 -6.68
CA THR A 87 -3.81 -8.53 -7.89
C THR A 87 -3.54 -9.84 -8.63
N ASP A 88 -2.28 -10.16 -8.90
CA ASP A 88 -1.91 -11.36 -9.66
C ASP A 88 -1.96 -12.63 -8.80
N TYR A 89 -1.65 -12.52 -7.50
CA TYR A 89 -1.83 -13.61 -6.55
C TYR A 89 -3.30 -14.06 -6.49
N ILE A 90 -4.24 -13.12 -6.44
CA ILE A 90 -5.68 -13.41 -6.46
C ILE A 90 -6.10 -14.08 -7.78
N LYS A 91 -5.54 -13.67 -8.92
CA LYS A 91 -5.84 -14.31 -10.22
C LYS A 91 -5.38 -15.77 -10.28
N SER A 92 -4.33 -16.14 -9.55
CA SER A 92 -3.89 -17.55 -9.48
C SER A 92 -4.94 -18.47 -8.84
N ASN A 93 -5.91 -17.91 -8.10
CA ASN A 93 -6.98 -18.61 -7.39
C ASN A 93 -6.52 -19.72 -6.43
N ASN A 94 -5.24 -19.71 -6.03
CA ASN A 94 -4.66 -20.69 -5.12
C ASN A 94 -4.39 -20.04 -3.74
N TYR A 95 -5.46 -19.70 -3.03
CA TYR A 95 -5.37 -19.07 -1.71
C TYR A 95 -6.59 -19.41 -0.84
N SER A 96 -6.38 -19.41 0.48
CA SER A 96 -7.49 -19.42 1.44
C SER A 96 -8.01 -17.99 1.62
N LEU A 97 -9.30 -17.79 1.35
CA LEU A 97 -9.96 -16.49 1.49
C LEU A 97 -9.81 -15.93 2.91
N GLN A 98 -10.04 -16.77 3.92
CA GLN A 98 -9.96 -16.38 5.33
C GLN A 98 -8.54 -15.98 5.73
N HIS A 99 -7.55 -16.77 5.32
CA HIS A 99 -6.15 -16.49 5.64
C HIS A 99 -5.67 -15.21 4.96
N LEU A 100 -5.94 -15.05 3.66
CA LEU A 100 -5.56 -13.86 2.91
C LEU A 100 -6.25 -12.60 3.43
N SER A 101 -7.55 -12.65 3.71
CA SER A 101 -8.27 -11.53 4.33
C SER A 101 -7.69 -11.16 5.70
N LYS A 102 -7.31 -12.14 6.51
CA LYS A 102 -6.67 -11.90 7.81
C LYS A 102 -5.31 -11.20 7.62
N MET A 103 -4.45 -11.70 6.75
CA MET A 103 -3.14 -11.08 6.48
C MET A 103 -3.28 -9.62 6.01
N ILE A 104 -4.18 -9.35 5.07
CA ILE A 104 -4.47 -8.00 4.60
C ILE A 104 -4.93 -7.12 5.76
N SER A 105 -5.90 -7.60 6.56
CA SER A 105 -6.42 -6.82 7.69
C SER A 105 -5.35 -6.48 8.73
N VAL A 106 -4.43 -7.41 9.01
CA VAL A 106 -3.30 -7.18 9.94
C VAL A 106 -2.36 -6.12 9.39
N ALA A 107 -1.96 -6.24 8.12
CA ALA A 107 -1.06 -5.29 7.49
C ALA A 107 -1.66 -3.86 7.45
N VAL A 108 -2.93 -3.74 7.06
CA VAL A 108 -3.63 -2.44 7.00
C VAL A 108 -3.84 -1.85 8.39
N SER A 109 -4.20 -2.67 9.37
CA SER A 109 -4.33 -2.23 10.77
C SER A 109 -3.00 -1.70 11.30
N ALA A 110 -1.88 -2.39 11.02
CA ALA A 110 -0.56 -1.96 11.45
C ALA A 110 -0.17 -0.56 10.91
N ILE A 111 -0.48 -0.27 9.63
CA ILE A 111 -0.31 1.08 9.08
C ILE A 111 -1.13 2.10 9.86
N HIS A 112 -2.42 1.86 10.03
CA HIS A 112 -3.34 2.81 10.68
C HIS A 112 -3.07 3.01 12.18
N LEU A 113 -2.63 1.95 12.89
CA LEU A 113 -2.19 2.00 14.29
C LEU A 113 -0.90 2.80 14.45
N SER A 114 -0.01 2.74 13.45
CA SER A 114 1.19 3.57 13.44
C SER A 114 0.88 5.07 13.28
N GLY A 115 -0.38 5.45 12.95
CA GLY A 115 -0.79 6.84 12.69
C GLY A 115 -0.43 7.33 11.29
N VAL A 116 -0.28 6.39 10.35
CA VAL A 116 -0.05 6.64 8.93
C VAL A 116 -1.30 6.24 8.15
N ILE A 117 -1.60 6.97 7.09
CA ILE A 117 -2.58 6.61 6.07
C ILE A 117 -1.80 6.38 4.78
N HIS A 118 -2.09 5.31 4.05
CA HIS A 118 -1.37 4.98 2.83
C HIS A 118 -1.68 5.98 1.71
N GLY A 119 -2.97 6.31 1.55
CA GLY A 119 -3.45 7.29 0.57
C GLY A 119 -3.53 6.77 -0.87
N ASP A 120 -3.15 5.51 -1.09
CA ASP A 120 -3.22 4.80 -2.38
C ASP A 120 -3.22 3.27 -2.18
N LEU A 121 -4.03 2.80 -1.23
CA LEU A 121 -4.02 1.40 -0.78
C LEU A 121 -4.71 0.47 -1.79
N THR A 122 -4.09 0.29 -2.96
CA THR A 122 -4.55 -0.59 -4.03
C THR A 122 -3.93 -1.97 -3.92
N THR A 123 -4.55 -2.98 -4.54
CA THR A 123 -4.06 -4.37 -4.60
C THR A 123 -2.74 -4.49 -5.36
N SER A 124 -2.37 -3.52 -6.21
CA SER A 124 -1.05 -3.48 -6.86
C SER A 124 0.05 -2.94 -5.94
N ASN A 125 -0.32 -2.20 -4.90
CA ASN A 125 0.58 -1.71 -3.84
C ASN A 125 0.67 -2.67 -2.65
N ILE A 126 0.10 -3.86 -2.78
CA ILE A 126 0.25 -4.97 -1.84
C ILE A 126 0.94 -6.09 -2.60
N ILE A 127 2.04 -6.61 -2.07
CA ILE A 127 2.75 -7.75 -2.65
C ILE A 127 2.69 -8.95 -1.71
N VAL A 128 2.62 -10.13 -2.30
CA VAL A 128 2.58 -11.42 -1.62
C VAL A 128 3.89 -12.14 -1.92
N GLU A 129 4.71 -12.33 -0.91
CA GLU A 129 5.83 -13.27 -0.93
C GLU A 129 5.27 -14.67 -0.67
N ALA A 130 5.35 -15.54 -1.67
CA ALA A 130 4.89 -16.92 -1.58
C ALA A 130 6.05 -17.87 -1.86
N ASN A 131 6.25 -18.83 -0.96
CA ASN A 131 7.26 -19.87 -1.09
C ASN A 131 6.63 -21.23 -0.69
N SER A 132 7.13 -22.34 -1.23
CA SER A 132 6.70 -23.69 -0.84
C SER A 132 6.98 -24.02 0.62
N ASP A 133 7.97 -23.35 1.21
CA ASP A 133 8.55 -23.77 2.49
C ASP A 133 7.92 -23.09 3.72
N TYR A 134 7.14 -22.02 3.53
CA TYR A 134 6.50 -21.27 4.62
C TYR A 134 5.20 -20.61 4.19
N GLU A 135 4.37 -20.23 5.18
CA GLU A 135 3.13 -19.48 4.92
C GLU A 135 3.42 -18.17 4.17
N PRO A 136 2.61 -17.81 3.17
CA PRO A 136 2.78 -16.56 2.45
C PRO A 136 2.86 -15.35 3.37
N LYS A 137 3.61 -14.33 2.98
CA LYS A 137 3.70 -13.05 3.68
C LYS A 137 3.22 -11.93 2.78
N ILE A 138 2.52 -10.96 3.36
CA ILE A 138 2.10 -9.75 2.64
C ILE A 138 2.98 -8.59 3.06
N TYR A 139 3.38 -7.78 2.09
CA TYR A 139 4.02 -6.49 2.32
C TYR A 139 3.24 -5.38 1.62
N ILE A 140 3.12 -4.24 2.29
CA ILE A 140 2.55 -3.03 1.71
C ILE A 140 3.71 -2.16 1.19
N ILE A 141 3.59 -1.71 -0.05
CA ILE A 141 4.61 -0.96 -0.78
C ILE A 141 4.05 0.37 -1.28
N ASP A 142 4.93 1.25 -1.73
CA ASP A 142 4.60 2.58 -2.28
C ASP A 142 3.84 3.53 -1.34
N PHE A 143 4.61 4.10 -0.40
CA PHE A 143 4.12 5.13 0.51
C PHE A 143 4.20 6.55 -0.09
N GLY A 144 4.23 6.68 -1.42
CA GLY A 144 4.44 7.95 -2.11
C GLY A 144 3.38 9.02 -1.84
N LEU A 145 2.15 8.59 -1.61
CA LEU A 145 1.00 9.43 -1.27
C LEU A 145 0.65 9.39 0.22
N SER A 146 1.41 8.65 1.02
CA SER A 146 1.13 8.49 2.45
C SER A 146 1.31 9.77 3.24
N PHE A 147 0.56 9.88 4.33
CA PHE A 147 0.60 11.01 5.24
C PHE A 147 0.27 10.56 6.68
N SER A 148 0.66 11.35 7.67
CA SER A 148 0.32 11.07 9.07
C SER A 148 -1.07 11.59 9.38
N SER A 149 -1.94 10.71 9.88
CA SER A 149 -3.28 11.07 10.36
C SER A 149 -3.80 9.97 11.30
N SER A 150 -4.52 10.38 12.34
CA SER A 150 -5.30 9.51 13.23
C SER A 150 -6.80 9.56 12.95
N SER A 151 -7.21 10.32 11.92
CA SER A 151 -8.61 10.53 11.60
C SER A 151 -9.28 9.24 11.14
N ILE A 152 -10.45 8.96 11.72
CA ILE A 152 -11.31 7.83 11.31
C ILE A 152 -11.79 8.03 9.86
N GLU A 153 -11.98 9.29 9.42
CA GLU A 153 -12.36 9.60 8.03
C GLU A 153 -11.27 9.14 7.05
N ASP A 154 -10.00 9.46 7.31
CA ASP A 154 -8.91 9.10 6.40
C ASP A 154 -8.70 7.59 6.34
N ARG A 155 -8.78 6.90 7.49
CA ARG A 155 -8.74 5.43 7.55
C ARG A 155 -9.87 4.79 6.74
N ALA A 156 -11.08 5.36 6.84
CA ALA A 156 -12.24 4.88 6.09
C ALA A 156 -12.10 5.13 4.57
N VAL A 157 -11.45 6.22 4.16
CA VAL A 157 -11.11 6.47 2.76
C VAL A 157 -10.11 5.44 2.25
N ASP A 158 -9.06 5.13 3.02
CA ASP A 158 -8.05 4.12 2.64
C ASP A 158 -8.68 2.72 2.49
N LEU A 159 -9.54 2.32 3.44
CA LEU A 159 -10.31 1.08 3.37
C LEU A 159 -11.24 1.03 2.15
N TYR A 160 -11.85 2.17 1.77
CA TYR A 160 -12.69 2.25 0.59
C TYR A 160 -11.90 2.14 -0.72
N VAL A 161 -10.69 2.69 -0.79
CA VAL A 161 -9.78 2.48 -1.93
C VAL A 161 -9.43 1.00 -2.07
N LEU A 162 -9.12 0.34 -0.96
CA LEU A 162 -8.84 -1.10 -0.94
C LEU A 162 -10.04 -1.94 -1.39
N GLU A 163 -11.25 -1.65 -0.90
CA GLU A 163 -12.48 -2.34 -1.36
C GLU A 163 -12.59 -2.26 -2.89
N ARG A 164 -12.45 -1.07 -3.45
CA ARG A 164 -12.58 -0.86 -4.90
C ARG A 164 -11.52 -1.61 -5.68
N SER A 165 -10.28 -1.58 -5.22
CA SER A 165 -9.18 -2.28 -5.88
C SER A 165 -9.34 -3.80 -5.82
N LEU A 166 -9.81 -4.34 -4.70
CA LEU A 166 -10.18 -5.75 -4.56
C LEU A 166 -11.34 -6.11 -5.49
N SER A 167 -12.36 -5.25 -5.57
CA SER A 167 -13.53 -5.47 -6.43
C SER A 167 -13.16 -5.57 -7.91
N ILE A 168 -12.23 -4.72 -8.36
CA ILE A 168 -11.69 -4.77 -9.72
C ILE A 168 -10.89 -6.07 -9.94
N SER A 169 -10.00 -6.40 -9.00
CA SER A 169 -9.12 -7.59 -9.11
C SER A 169 -9.90 -8.91 -9.06
N LEU A 170 -11.04 -8.93 -8.35
CA LEU A 170 -11.93 -10.08 -8.18
C LEU A 170 -13.12 -10.06 -9.15
N SER A 171 -13.14 -9.15 -10.13
CA SER A 171 -14.27 -9.00 -11.08
C SER A 171 -14.58 -10.28 -11.87
N HIS A 172 -13.61 -11.18 -12.02
CA HIS A 172 -13.79 -12.50 -12.63
C HIS A 172 -14.34 -13.59 -11.68
N ILE A 173 -14.56 -13.28 -10.39
CA ILE A 173 -14.92 -14.23 -9.33
C ILE A 173 -16.04 -13.63 -8.43
N CYS A 174 -17.23 -13.45 -9.01
CA CYS A 174 -18.35 -12.69 -8.43
C CYS A 174 -18.76 -13.10 -7.00
N ASP A 175 -18.76 -14.39 -6.64
CA ASP A 175 -19.22 -14.86 -5.32
C ASP A 175 -18.18 -14.70 -4.19
N LYS A 176 -16.89 -14.49 -4.51
CA LYS A 176 -15.82 -14.36 -3.50
C LYS A 176 -15.57 -12.93 -3.06
N MET A 177 -15.99 -11.94 -3.84
CA MET A 177 -15.63 -10.53 -3.65
C MET A 177 -16.20 -9.93 -2.36
N GLU A 178 -17.52 -10.00 -2.17
CA GLU A 178 -18.19 -9.42 -0.99
C GLU A 178 -17.73 -10.13 0.29
N ASN A 179 -17.51 -11.44 0.21
CA ASN A 179 -16.99 -12.24 1.30
C ASN A 179 -15.56 -11.82 1.69
N MET A 180 -14.67 -11.52 0.73
CA MET A 180 -13.29 -11.15 1.04
C MET A 180 -13.20 -9.86 1.84
N PHE A 181 -13.81 -8.79 1.36
CA PHE A 181 -13.68 -7.47 1.98
C PHE A 181 -14.43 -7.41 3.31
N ASN A 182 -15.58 -8.09 3.44
CA ASN A 182 -16.27 -8.19 4.73
C ASN A 182 -15.38 -8.86 5.79
N LEU A 183 -14.68 -9.95 5.44
CA LEU A 183 -13.70 -10.59 6.33
C LEU A 183 -12.52 -9.66 6.67
N VAL A 184 -12.03 -8.87 5.71
CA VAL A 184 -10.97 -7.87 5.96
C VAL A 184 -11.48 -6.84 6.97
N LEU A 185 -12.67 -6.28 6.74
CA LEU A 185 -13.25 -5.22 7.58
C LEU A 185 -13.56 -5.72 9.00
N GLU A 186 -14.07 -6.95 9.14
CA GLU A 186 -14.33 -7.56 10.44
C GLU A 186 -13.06 -7.80 11.26
N ASN A 187 -12.01 -8.34 10.64
CA ASN A 187 -10.73 -8.55 11.31
C ASN A 187 -10.05 -7.22 11.64
N TYR A 188 -10.07 -6.25 10.71
CA TYR A 188 -9.58 -4.90 10.93
C TYR A 188 -10.27 -4.26 12.15
N ARG A 189 -11.61 -4.35 12.23
CA ARG A 189 -12.37 -3.83 13.37
C ARG A 189 -11.90 -4.42 14.70
N LYS A 190 -11.72 -5.75 14.76
CA LYS A 190 -11.26 -6.46 15.96
C LYS A 190 -9.86 -6.01 16.39
N ILE A 191 -8.95 -5.81 15.44
CA ILE A 191 -7.57 -5.39 15.73
C ILE A 191 -7.52 -3.93 16.22
N MET A 192 -8.34 -3.07 15.63
CA MET A 192 -8.39 -1.65 15.98
C MET A 192 -9.14 -1.36 17.29
N ASP A 193 -9.74 -2.37 17.91
CA ASP A 193 -10.63 -2.25 19.09
C ASP A 193 -11.70 -1.15 18.92
N ASP A 194 -12.25 -1.02 17.70
CA ASP A 194 -13.25 -0.01 17.36
C ASP A 194 -14.62 -0.66 17.18
N ASP A 195 -15.48 -0.56 18.18
CA ASP A 195 -16.73 -1.32 18.25
C ASP A 195 -17.66 -1.05 17.04
N LYS A 196 -17.84 0.22 16.63
CA LYS A 196 -18.77 0.60 15.53
C LYS A 196 -18.41 1.85 14.73
N ASN A 197 -17.47 2.68 15.18
CA ASN A 197 -17.27 4.00 14.59
C ASN A 197 -16.65 3.92 13.20
N ILE A 198 -15.62 3.08 13.02
CA ILE A 198 -15.01 2.89 11.71
C ILE A 198 -15.98 2.31 10.67
N ILE A 199 -16.83 1.34 11.04
CA ILE A 199 -17.81 0.76 10.10
C ILE A 199 -18.81 1.83 9.66
N LYS A 200 -19.38 2.58 10.61
CA LYS A 200 -20.33 3.65 10.30
C LYS A 200 -19.71 4.70 9.38
N LYS A 201 -18.47 5.10 9.70
CA LYS A 201 -17.72 6.08 8.93
C LYS A 201 -17.38 5.57 7.52
N TYR A 202 -16.95 4.33 7.41
CA TYR A 202 -16.72 3.64 6.14
C TYR A 202 -17.96 3.62 5.26
N GLN A 203 -19.13 3.27 5.81
CA GLN A 203 -20.39 3.29 5.04
C GLN A 203 -20.74 4.70 4.53
N GLN A 204 -20.48 5.75 5.32
CA GLN A 204 -20.65 7.14 4.87
C GLN A 204 -19.70 7.50 3.72
N VAL A 205 -18.44 7.07 3.78
CA VAL A 205 -17.46 7.25 2.68
C VAL A 205 -17.94 6.53 1.43
N LYS A 206 -18.33 5.25 1.55
CA LYS A 206 -18.82 4.41 0.45
C LYS A 206 -20.03 5.02 -0.26
N GLN A 207 -21.00 5.55 0.49
CA GLN A 207 -22.16 6.25 -0.08
C GLN A 207 -21.77 7.50 -0.88
N ARG A 208 -20.83 8.30 -0.35
CA ARG A 208 -20.33 9.50 -1.04
C ARG A 208 -19.53 9.15 -2.30
N GLY A 209 -18.73 8.08 -2.26
CA GLY A 209 -17.98 7.57 -3.41
C GLY A 209 -18.88 7.10 -4.56
N ARG A 210 -19.98 6.40 -4.25
CA ARG A 210 -20.98 5.96 -5.25
C ARG A 210 -21.66 7.13 -5.96
N LYS A 211 -22.02 8.19 -5.23
CA LYS A 211 -22.65 9.38 -5.82
C LYS A 211 -21.76 10.06 -6.86
N LYS A 212 -20.44 10.10 -6.64
CA LYS A 212 -19.47 10.68 -7.60
C LYS A 212 -19.34 9.86 -8.89
N GLN A 213 -19.63 8.56 -8.89
CA GLN A 213 -19.60 7.73 -10.11
C GLN A 213 -20.86 7.84 -10.98
N ILE A 214 -22.00 8.24 -10.40
CA ILE A 214 -23.26 8.40 -11.14
C ILE A 214 -23.29 9.74 -11.89
N LEU A 215 -22.46 10.70 -11.48
CA LEU A 215 -22.38 12.06 -12.00
C LEU A 215 -21.17 12.30 -12.94
N GLY A 216 -20.43 11.24 -13.30
CA GLY A 216 -19.22 11.30 -14.12
C GLY A 216 -19.33 10.47 -15.38
#